data_AF-A0A6J8C1M5-F1
#
_entry.id   AF-A0A6J8C1M5-F1
#
_cell.length_a   1.000
_cell.length_b   1.000
_cell.length_c   1.000
_cell.angle_alpha   90.00
_cell.angle_beta   90.00
_cell.angle_gamma   90.00
#
_symmetry.space_group_name_H-M   'P 1'
#
loop_
_entity.id
_entity.type
_entity.pdbx_description
1 polymer ?
#
loop_
_entity_poly.entity_id
_entity_poly.type
_entity_poly.pdbx_seq_one_letter_code
_entity_poly.pdbx_strand_id
1 'polypeptide(L)'
;MWDEFCLYFNGFIDTRILFRSEYPGRQSYKQCDLVSDFLGESYDAHNALYDCKSLFKLVQSHGNLASHFCKHTFDGMYPKYCQNDLSFKALVENKVMSKQLAKKAASTGLCKKHFILSIQRNGIDGLRALLSQINSSGVVRVTTSKSIIQKVYDFCHMK
;
A
#
# COMPACT_ATOMS: atom_id res chain seq x y z
N MET A 1 10.31 15.41 -14.46
CA MET A 1 8.84 15.26 -14.60
C MET A 1 8.32 14.04 -13.85
N TRP A 2 8.74 12.80 -14.15
CA TRP A 2 8.29 11.63 -13.39
C TRP A 2 8.85 11.59 -11.96
N ASP A 3 10.13 11.87 -11.77
CA ASP A 3 10.74 11.90 -10.42
C ASP A 3 10.13 12.98 -9.54
N GLU A 4 9.81 14.14 -10.13
CA GLU A 4 9.13 15.25 -9.48
C GLU A 4 7.68 14.87 -9.11
N PHE A 5 6.95 14.21 -10.03
CA PHE A 5 5.63 13.67 -9.75
C PHE A 5 5.64 12.70 -8.56
N CYS A 6 6.64 11.82 -8.48
CA CYS A 6 6.80 10.88 -7.37
C CYS A 6 7.18 11.54 -6.02
N LEU A 7 7.57 12.82 -5.99
CA LEU A 7 7.74 13.56 -4.74
C LEU A 7 6.41 13.91 -4.08
N TYR A 8 5.35 14.06 -4.87
CA TYR A 8 4.03 14.52 -4.40
C TYR A 8 2.99 13.40 -4.30
N PHE A 9 3.22 12.27 -4.97
CA PHE A 9 2.26 11.16 -5.02
C PHE A 9 2.88 9.86 -4.53
N ASN A 10 2.27 9.28 -3.49
CA ASN A 10 2.69 8.00 -2.91
C ASN A 10 2.11 6.77 -3.63
N GLY A 11 1.20 6.98 -4.58
CA GLY A 11 0.58 5.91 -5.37
C GLY A 11 -0.83 6.26 -5.82
N PHE A 12 -1.49 5.27 -6.42
CA PHE A 12 -2.86 5.35 -6.89
C PHE A 12 -3.68 4.22 -6.28
N ILE A 13 -4.98 4.47 -6.09
CA ILE A 13 -5.95 3.49 -5.59
C ILE A 13 -7.05 3.34 -6.63
N ASP A 14 -7.41 2.07 -6.90
CA ASP A 14 -8.66 1.73 -7.58
C ASP A 14 -9.77 1.66 -6.53
N THR A 15 -10.58 2.72 -6.52
CA THR A 15 -11.70 2.88 -5.58
C THR A 15 -12.78 1.84 -5.81
N ARG A 16 -12.86 1.20 -6.98
CA ARG A 16 -13.84 0.12 -7.22
C ARG A 16 -13.50 -1.11 -6.40
N ILE A 17 -12.21 -1.45 -6.27
CA ILE A 17 -11.76 -2.57 -5.43
C ILE A 17 -11.98 -2.24 -3.95
N LEU A 18 -11.75 -0.98 -3.55
CA LEU A 18 -12.09 -0.45 -2.22
C LEU A 18 -13.54 -0.77 -1.86
N PHE A 19 -14.48 -0.27 -2.65
CA PHE A 19 -15.90 -0.44 -2.36
C PHE A 19 -16.35 -1.90 -2.46
N ARG A 20 -15.76 -2.73 -3.34
CA ARG A 20 -16.02 -4.19 -3.37
C ARG A 20 -15.62 -4.90 -2.08
N SER A 21 -14.49 -4.49 -1.49
CA SER A 21 -13.99 -5.11 -0.27
C SER A 21 -14.77 -4.67 0.97
N GLU A 22 -15.21 -3.43 1.02
CA GLU A 22 -15.94 -2.86 2.17
C GLU A 22 -17.43 -3.19 2.14
N TYR A 23 -18.03 -3.26 0.96
CA TYR A 23 -19.47 -3.46 0.78
C TYR A 23 -19.72 -4.61 -0.20
N PRO A 24 -19.40 -5.86 0.16
CA PRO A 24 -19.56 -7.01 -0.73
C PRO A 24 -21.04 -7.27 -1.06
N GLY A 25 -21.29 -7.98 -2.17
CA GLY A 25 -22.64 -8.43 -2.55
C GLY A 25 -23.55 -7.40 -3.23
N ARG A 26 -23.05 -6.18 -3.50
CA ARG A 26 -23.81 -5.19 -4.26
C ARG A 26 -24.02 -5.61 -5.72
N GLN A 27 -25.15 -5.21 -6.28
CA GLN A 27 -25.52 -5.46 -7.68
C GLN A 27 -24.61 -4.72 -8.67
N SER A 28 -24.18 -3.50 -8.30
CA SER A 28 -23.27 -2.71 -9.11
C SER A 28 -22.23 -1.97 -8.26
N TYR A 29 -21.08 -1.73 -8.88
CA TYR A 29 -19.98 -0.93 -8.37
C TYR A 29 -19.53 0.10 -9.41
N LYS A 30 -20.42 0.50 -10.33
CA LYS A 30 -20.16 1.68 -11.16
C LYS A 30 -20.21 2.91 -10.25
N GLN A 31 -19.40 3.91 -10.55
CA GLN A 31 -19.31 5.10 -9.70
C GLN A 31 -20.65 5.82 -9.55
N CYS A 32 -21.42 5.97 -10.63
CA CYS A 32 -22.76 6.57 -10.60
C CYS A 32 -23.70 5.86 -9.63
N ASP A 33 -23.71 4.53 -9.64
CA ASP A 33 -24.57 3.72 -8.79
C ASP A 33 -24.14 3.81 -7.32
N LEU A 34 -22.83 3.84 -7.06
CA LEU A 34 -22.29 4.05 -5.71
C LEU A 34 -22.63 5.45 -5.19
N VAL A 35 -22.50 6.50 -6.02
CA VAL A 35 -22.85 7.87 -5.62
C VAL A 35 -24.35 7.98 -5.35
N SER A 36 -25.19 7.39 -6.19
CA SER A 36 -26.64 7.38 -5.97
C SER A 36 -27.02 6.67 -4.68
N ASP A 37 -26.47 5.47 -4.44
CA ASP A 37 -26.85 4.67 -3.28
C ASP A 37 -26.31 5.20 -1.95
N PHE A 38 -25.08 5.74 -1.92
CA PHE A 38 -24.43 6.19 -0.69
C PHE A 38 -24.63 7.68 -0.40
N LEU A 39 -24.73 8.53 -1.43
CA LEU A 39 -24.87 9.98 -1.27
C LEU A 39 -26.28 10.49 -1.58
N GLY A 40 -27.13 9.66 -2.22
CA GLY A 40 -28.45 10.11 -2.69
C GLY A 40 -28.36 11.15 -3.83
N GLU A 41 -27.20 11.27 -4.47
CA GLU A 41 -26.93 12.25 -5.52
C GLU A 41 -26.88 11.55 -6.90
N SER A 42 -27.28 12.26 -7.95
CA SER A 42 -26.95 11.91 -9.33
C SER A 42 -26.05 12.99 -9.92
N TYR A 43 -25.15 12.62 -10.82
CA TYR A 43 -24.28 13.58 -11.50
C TYR A 43 -24.11 13.20 -12.97
N ASP A 44 -23.58 14.14 -13.75
CA ASP A 44 -23.28 13.94 -15.17
C ASP A 44 -22.08 12.99 -15.33
N ALA A 45 -22.37 11.69 -15.35
CA ALA A 45 -21.36 10.65 -15.53
C ALA A 45 -20.73 10.73 -16.94
N HIS A 46 -19.45 10.36 -17.05
CA HIS A 46 -18.61 10.54 -18.25
C HIS A 46 -18.09 11.97 -18.45
N ASN A 47 -18.44 12.91 -17.56
CA ASN A 47 -17.74 14.17 -17.43
C ASN A 47 -16.62 14.05 -16.38
N ALA A 48 -15.36 14.11 -16.83
CA ALA A 48 -14.20 13.87 -15.98
C ALA A 48 -14.14 14.76 -14.72
N LEU A 49 -14.60 16.02 -14.81
CA LEU A 49 -14.62 16.92 -13.65
C LEU A 49 -15.66 16.46 -12.61
N TYR A 50 -16.86 16.13 -13.05
CA TYR A 50 -17.93 15.67 -12.15
C TYR A 50 -17.67 14.27 -11.63
N ASP A 51 -17.06 13.40 -12.42
CA ASP A 51 -16.56 12.10 -11.98
C ASP A 51 -15.54 12.28 -10.84
N CYS A 52 -14.55 13.17 -10.98
CA CYS A 52 -13.57 13.43 -9.93
C CYS A 52 -14.18 14.01 -8.66
N LYS A 53 -15.07 15.00 -8.78
CA LYS A 53 -15.72 15.64 -7.61
C LYS A 53 -16.60 14.65 -6.85
N SER A 54 -17.41 13.87 -7.56
CA SER A 54 -18.33 12.91 -6.96
C SER A 54 -17.57 11.75 -6.33
N LEU A 55 -16.49 11.28 -6.99
CA LEU A 55 -15.63 10.25 -6.42
C LEU A 55 -14.95 10.73 -5.13
N PHE A 56 -14.45 11.97 -5.11
CA PHE A 56 -13.82 12.55 -3.93
C PHE A 56 -14.80 12.59 -2.75
N LYS A 57 -16.02 13.11 -2.95
CA LYS A 57 -17.07 13.11 -1.92
C LYS A 57 -17.37 11.70 -1.42
N LEU A 58 -17.55 10.75 -2.34
CA LEU A 58 -17.90 9.36 -2.02
C LEU A 58 -16.81 8.70 -1.16
N VAL A 59 -15.54 8.84 -1.55
CA VAL A 59 -14.41 8.26 -0.82
C VAL A 59 -14.23 8.93 0.53
N GLN A 60 -14.36 10.26 0.61
CA GLN A 60 -14.22 11.00 1.87
C GLN A 60 -15.28 10.61 2.90
N SER A 61 -16.49 10.33 2.44
CA SER A 61 -17.63 10.01 3.32
C SER A 61 -17.73 8.52 3.67
N HIS A 62 -17.41 7.62 2.73
CA HIS A 62 -17.73 6.19 2.87
C HIS A 62 -16.56 5.24 2.58
N GLY A 63 -15.37 5.74 2.23
CA GLY A 63 -14.20 4.90 1.94
C GLY A 63 -13.24 4.78 3.13
N ASN A 64 -12.94 3.56 3.57
CA ASN A 64 -11.87 3.32 4.56
C ASN A 64 -10.50 3.16 3.87
N LEU A 65 -9.97 4.31 3.43
CA LEU A 65 -8.68 4.42 2.75
C LEU A 65 -7.52 3.80 3.54
N ALA A 66 -7.48 3.99 4.87
CA ALA A 66 -6.37 3.50 5.70
C ALA A 66 -6.23 1.98 5.66
N SER A 67 -7.36 1.24 5.68
CA SER A 67 -7.35 -0.22 5.59
C SER A 67 -6.97 -0.72 4.19
N HIS A 68 -7.33 0.04 3.16
CA HIS A 68 -7.18 -0.37 1.77
C HIS A 68 -5.81 0.00 1.19
N PHE A 69 -5.20 1.12 1.60
CA PHE A 69 -3.80 1.43 1.31
C PHE A 69 -2.88 0.28 1.76
N CYS A 70 -3.20 -0.37 2.87
CA CYS A 70 -2.39 -1.50 3.37
C CYS A 70 -2.59 -2.80 2.56
N LYS A 71 -3.73 -2.96 1.87
CA LYS A 71 -4.13 -4.21 1.21
C LYS A 71 -4.04 -4.20 -0.32
N HIS A 72 -4.26 -3.06 -0.95
CA HIS A 72 -4.52 -2.97 -2.40
C HIS A 72 -3.86 -1.78 -3.11
N THR A 73 -2.98 -1.01 -2.45
CA THR A 73 -2.11 -0.08 -3.21
C THR A 73 -1.25 -0.92 -4.14
N PHE A 74 -1.55 -0.81 -5.43
CA PHE A 74 -1.27 -1.79 -6.46
C PHE A 74 0.17 -2.33 -6.45
N ASP A 75 0.24 -3.65 -6.38
CA ASP A 75 1.28 -4.47 -6.99
C ASP A 75 1.34 -4.08 -8.49
N GLY A 76 2.23 -3.15 -8.87
CA GLY A 76 2.42 -2.76 -10.28
C GLY A 76 2.68 -1.28 -10.59
N MET A 77 2.43 -0.34 -9.67
CA MET A 77 2.74 1.10 -9.88
C MET A 77 3.86 1.65 -9.00
N TYR A 78 4.58 0.81 -8.27
CA TYR A 78 5.95 1.16 -7.93
C TYR A 78 6.74 1.08 -9.23
N PRO A 79 7.41 2.16 -9.67
CA PRO A 79 8.28 2.08 -10.82
C PRO A 79 9.17 0.87 -10.63
N LYS A 80 9.22 0.00 -11.66
CA LYS A 80 10.33 -0.93 -11.82
C LYS A 80 11.59 -0.12 -11.49
N TYR A 81 12.20 -0.39 -10.34
CA TYR A 81 13.42 0.27 -9.83
C TYR A 81 13.32 1.66 -9.15
N CYS A 82 12.20 2.12 -8.60
CA CYS A 82 12.27 3.34 -7.77
C CYS A 82 12.89 3.06 -6.40
N GLN A 83 14.22 3.26 -6.30
CA GLN A 83 15.05 3.59 -5.12
C GLN A 83 14.84 2.85 -3.78
N ASN A 84 13.97 1.85 -3.71
CA ASN A 84 13.71 1.07 -2.50
C ASN A 84 14.94 0.23 -2.12
N ASP A 85 15.69 -0.26 -3.11
CA ASP A 85 16.99 -0.89 -2.87
C ASP A 85 17.97 0.06 -2.17
N LEU A 86 17.99 1.36 -2.54
CA LEU A 86 18.78 2.37 -1.83
C LEU A 86 18.27 2.59 -0.40
N SER A 87 16.96 2.50 -0.17
CA SER A 87 16.39 2.59 1.18
C SER A 87 16.86 1.47 2.11
N PHE A 88 17.22 0.31 1.53
CA PHE A 88 17.77 -0.83 2.26
C PHE A 88 19.30 -0.88 2.28
N LYS A 89 20.00 0.06 1.62
CA LYS A 89 21.47 0.10 1.55
C LYS A 89 22.11 -0.05 2.93
N ALA A 90 21.66 0.75 3.90
CA ALA A 90 22.17 0.68 5.26
C ALA A 90 21.91 -0.68 5.95
N LEU A 91 20.77 -1.33 5.69
CA LEU A 91 20.44 -2.66 6.23
C LEU A 91 21.32 -3.75 5.61
N VAL A 92 21.62 -3.63 4.31
CA VAL A 92 22.50 -4.57 3.60
C VAL A 92 23.96 -4.40 4.02
N GLU A 93 24.45 -3.16 4.08
CA GLU A 93 25.83 -2.83 4.49
C GLU A 93 26.11 -3.25 5.94
N ASN A 94 25.13 -3.11 6.84
CA ASN A 94 25.23 -3.56 8.23
C ASN A 94 24.92 -5.06 8.42
N LYS A 95 24.82 -5.84 7.33
CA LYS A 95 24.55 -7.29 7.36
C LYS A 95 23.28 -7.68 8.13
N VAL A 96 22.30 -6.77 8.21
CA VAL A 96 20.98 -7.02 8.82
C VAL A 96 20.17 -7.93 7.91
N MET A 97 20.24 -7.70 6.60
CA MET A 97 19.58 -8.53 5.58
C MET A 97 20.45 -8.70 4.34
N SER A 98 20.22 -9.77 3.57
CA SER A 98 20.95 -10.00 2.32
C SER A 98 20.46 -9.09 1.19
N LYS A 99 21.32 -8.87 0.19
CA LYS A 99 20.97 -8.12 -1.03
C LYS A 99 19.77 -8.72 -1.77
N GLN A 100 19.68 -10.06 -1.80
CA GLN A 100 18.53 -10.76 -2.39
C GLN A 100 17.23 -10.47 -1.61
N LEU A 101 17.30 -10.43 -0.28
CA LEU A 101 16.13 -10.14 0.53
C LEU A 101 15.70 -8.68 0.42
N ALA A 102 16.66 -7.75 0.33
CA ALA A 102 16.39 -6.34 0.06
C ALA A 102 15.69 -6.17 -1.30
N LYS A 103 16.20 -6.83 -2.34
CA LYS A 103 15.60 -6.84 -3.67
C LYS A 103 14.18 -7.42 -3.65
N LYS A 104 13.95 -8.49 -2.89
CA LYS A 104 12.63 -9.10 -2.71
C LYS A 104 11.67 -8.13 -2.00
N ALA A 105 12.11 -7.45 -0.94
CA ALA A 105 11.31 -6.44 -0.28
C ALA A 105 10.96 -5.28 -1.24
N ALA A 106 11.97 -4.76 -1.94
CA ALA A 106 11.81 -3.68 -2.92
C ALA A 106 10.87 -4.08 -4.08
N SER A 107 10.93 -5.32 -4.56
CA SER A 107 10.03 -5.81 -5.61
C SER A 107 8.57 -5.92 -5.17
N THR A 108 8.30 -5.93 -3.86
CA THR A 108 6.94 -5.88 -3.31
C THR A 108 6.51 -4.46 -2.89
N GLY A 109 7.22 -3.44 -3.39
CA GLY A 109 6.94 -2.03 -3.11
C GLY A 109 7.38 -1.56 -1.72
N LEU A 110 8.02 -2.41 -0.91
CA LEU A 110 8.46 -2.02 0.43
C LEU A 110 9.74 -1.19 0.38
N CYS A 111 9.86 -0.31 1.37
CA CYS A 111 11.04 0.53 1.62
C CYS A 111 11.23 0.68 3.13
N LYS A 112 12.37 1.22 3.58
CA LYS A 112 12.67 1.38 5.02
C LYS A 112 11.58 2.13 5.80
N LYS A 113 10.93 3.14 5.21
CA LYS A 113 9.83 3.89 5.86
C LYS A 113 8.65 2.98 6.24
N HIS A 114 8.34 1.99 5.40
CA HIS A 114 7.27 1.02 5.70
C HIS A 114 7.62 0.16 6.92
N PHE A 115 8.90 -0.20 7.12
CA PHE A 115 9.34 -0.95 8.29
C PHE A 115 9.15 -0.10 9.54
N ILE A 116 9.62 1.15 9.52
CA ILE A 116 9.47 2.11 10.62
C ILE A 116 7.99 2.32 10.97
N LEU A 117 7.14 2.57 9.97
CA LEU A 117 5.70 2.75 10.19
C LEU A 117 5.04 1.51 10.80
N SER A 118 5.41 0.31 10.35
CA SER A 118 4.86 -0.94 10.92
C SER A 118 5.29 -1.14 12.39
N ILE A 119 6.54 -0.77 12.71
CA ILE A 119 7.09 -0.79 14.06
C ILE A 119 6.37 0.23 14.95
N GLN A 120 6.15 1.45 14.47
CA GLN A 120 5.41 2.48 15.22
C GLN A 120 3.96 2.06 15.52
N ARG A 121 3.33 1.29 14.63
CA ARG A 121 1.94 0.87 14.79
C ARG A 121 1.76 -0.29 15.77
N ASN A 122 2.64 -1.29 15.72
CA ASN A 122 2.46 -2.50 16.54
C ASN A 122 3.78 -3.21 16.86
N GLY A 123 4.86 -2.45 17.05
CA GLY A 123 6.18 -2.96 17.39
C GLY A 123 6.67 -4.05 16.42
N ILE A 124 7.29 -5.08 16.99
CA ILE A 124 7.83 -6.19 16.22
C ILE A 124 6.74 -7.01 15.51
N ASP A 125 5.53 -7.06 16.08
CA ASP A 125 4.41 -7.78 15.48
C ASP A 125 3.90 -7.10 14.22
N GLY A 126 3.90 -5.76 14.19
CA GLY A 126 3.63 -4.98 12.98
C GLY A 126 4.62 -5.28 11.86
N LEU A 127 5.93 -5.32 12.20
CA LEU A 127 6.97 -5.67 11.23
C LEU A 127 6.84 -7.12 10.75
N ARG A 128 6.55 -8.05 11.66
CA ARG A 128 6.33 -9.46 11.33
C ARG A 128 5.18 -9.60 10.34
N ALA A 129 4.02 -9.02 10.65
CA ALA A 129 2.84 -9.07 9.78
C ALA A 129 3.12 -8.49 8.38
N LEU A 130 3.89 -7.39 8.30
CA LEU A 130 4.27 -6.78 7.03
C LEU A 130 5.16 -7.70 6.18
N LEU A 131 6.21 -8.29 6.79
CA LEU A 131 7.21 -9.07 6.06
C LEU A 131 6.74 -10.49 5.73
N SER A 132 5.85 -11.05 6.57
CA SER A 132 5.32 -12.41 6.42
C SER A 132 4.00 -12.48 5.64
N GLN A 133 3.47 -11.34 5.16
CA GLN A 133 2.23 -11.29 4.41
C GLN A 133 2.27 -12.26 3.22
N ILE A 134 1.17 -12.98 2.99
CA ILE A 134 1.04 -13.89 1.86
C ILE A 134 0.32 -13.15 0.73
N ASN A 135 0.89 -13.17 -0.47
CA ASN A 135 0.26 -12.57 -1.64
C ASN A 135 -0.83 -13.49 -2.22
N SER A 136 -1.53 -13.03 -3.27
CA SER A 136 -2.58 -13.80 -3.94
C SER A 136 -2.11 -15.13 -4.53
N SER A 137 -0.81 -15.31 -4.78
CA SER A 137 -0.21 -16.56 -5.27
C SER A 137 0.31 -17.48 -4.16
N GLY A 138 0.05 -17.18 -2.88
CA GLY A 138 0.47 -18.03 -1.76
C GLY A 138 1.93 -17.86 -1.35
N VAL A 139 2.65 -16.89 -1.93
CA VAL A 139 4.07 -16.63 -1.66
C VAL A 139 4.23 -15.58 -0.57
N VAL A 140 5.15 -15.84 0.37
CA VAL A 140 5.54 -14.88 1.41
C VAL A 140 6.19 -13.65 0.77
N ARG A 141 5.65 -12.47 1.11
CA ARG A 141 6.05 -11.16 0.62
C ARG A 141 7.55 -10.91 0.74
N VAL A 142 8.13 -11.08 1.93
CA VAL A 142 9.58 -10.92 2.15
C VAL A 142 10.16 -12.15 2.83
N THR A 143 9.84 -12.37 4.11
CA THR A 143 10.40 -13.46 4.93
C THR A 143 9.52 -13.79 6.13
N THR A 144 9.58 -15.04 6.56
CA THR A 144 9.01 -15.53 7.83
C THR A 144 10.09 -15.77 8.91
N SER A 145 11.36 -15.53 8.58
CA SER A 145 12.47 -15.81 9.49
C SER A 145 12.45 -14.87 10.70
N LYS A 146 12.20 -15.43 11.88
CA LYS A 146 12.17 -14.69 13.16
C LYS A 146 13.48 -13.96 13.43
N SER A 147 14.62 -14.57 13.12
CA SER A 147 15.94 -13.97 13.37
C SER A 147 16.20 -12.76 12.50
N ILE A 148 15.79 -12.79 11.22
CA ILE A 148 15.91 -11.64 10.33
C ILE A 148 14.97 -10.52 10.77
N ILE A 149 13.72 -10.85 11.10
CA ILE A 149 12.74 -9.87 11.57
C ILE A 149 13.23 -9.15 12.82
N GLN A 150 13.81 -9.88 13.78
CA GLN A 150 14.39 -9.28 14.98
C GLN A 150 15.53 -8.32 14.65
N LYS A 151 16.48 -8.73 13.80
CA LYS A 151 17.60 -7.84 13.39
C LYS A 151 17.12 -6.57 12.70
N VAL A 152 16.10 -6.67 11.84
CA VAL A 152 15.50 -5.51 11.17
C VAL A 152 14.80 -4.61 12.19
N TYR A 153 14.06 -5.20 13.14
CA TYR A 153 13.42 -4.48 14.23
C TYR A 153 14.45 -3.68 15.04
N ASP A 154 15.50 -4.33 15.54
CA ASP A 154 16.52 -3.70 16.36
C ASP A 154 17.21 -2.54 15.61
N PHE A 155 17.57 -2.77 14.35
CA PHE A 155 18.21 -1.74 13.52
C PHE A 155 17.31 -0.52 13.24
N CYS A 156 16.00 -0.76 13.07
CA CYS A 156 15.03 0.29 12.77
C CYS A 156 14.46 0.98 14.01
N HIS A 157 14.56 0.36 15.19
CA HIS A 157 14.05 0.88 16.46
C HIS A 157 15.11 1.65 17.26
N MET A 158 16.40 1.33 17.10
CA MET A 158 17.51 1.99 17.82
C MET A 158 18.00 3.31 17.20
N LYS A 159 17.29 3.87 16.20
CA LYS A 159 17.59 5.16 15.57
C LYS A 159 16.34 6.01 15.46
#